data_AF-X1L728-F1
#
_entry.id   AF-X1L728-F1
#
_cell.length_a   1.000
_cell.length_b   1.000
_cell.length_c   1.000
_cell.angle_alpha   90.00
_cell.angle_beta   90.00
_cell.angle_gamma   90.00
#
_symmetry.space_group_name_H-M   'P 1'
#
loop_
_entity.id
_entity.type
_entity.pdbx_description
1 polymer ?
#
loop_
_entity_poly.entity_id
_entity_poly.type
_entity_poly.pdbx_seq_one_letter_code
_entity_poly.pdbx_strand_id
1 'polypeptide(L)'
;TNVLVMMLLYSAIVIITISWARRGAEDMYIRPIAGLEAVNDAIGRATEMGKPILYISGLSGISDVATIAAMLILGHLARRTARYETQLIVPCQDPLVMAAEREIVRQA
;
A
#
# COMPACT_ATOMS: atom_id res chain seq x y z
N THR A 1 -23.89 -27.95 20.08
CA THR A 1 -22.57 -28.55 20.35
C THR A 1 -21.76 -28.81 19.09
N ASN A 2 -22.29 -29.53 18.08
CA ASN A 2 -21.55 -29.81 16.83
C ASN A 2 -21.06 -28.57 16.08
N VAL A 3 -21.85 -27.49 16.01
CA VAL A 3 -21.46 -26.24 15.34
C VAL A 3 -20.26 -25.57 16.03
N LEU A 4 -20.22 -25.57 17.37
CA LEU A 4 -19.11 -24.99 18.14
C LEU A 4 -17.82 -25.78 17.93
N VAL A 5 -17.91 -27.12 17.89
CA VAL A 5 -16.76 -28.00 17.62
C VAL A 5 -16.23 -27.77 16.21
N MET A 6 -17.11 -27.68 15.21
CA MET A 6 -16.70 -27.40 13.82
C MET A 6 -16.06 -26.01 13.68
N MET A 7 -16.60 -25.00 14.36
CA MET A 7 -16.03 -23.66 14.37
C MET A 7 -14.63 -23.65 14.98
N LEU A 8 -14.44 -24.28 16.16
CA LEU A 8 -13.14 -24.37 16.82
C LEU A 8 -12.12 -25.13 15.96
N LEU A 9 -12.54 -26.22 15.33
CA LEU A 9 -11.67 -27.04 14.49
C LEU A 9 -11.26 -26.29 13.22
N TYR A 10 -12.19 -25.58 12.57
CA TYR A 10 -11.86 -24.72 11.42
C TYR A 10 -10.93 -23.57 11.81
N SER A 11 -11.22 -22.86 12.90
CA SER A 11 -10.35 -21.80 13.42
C SER A 11 -8.95 -22.32 13.77
N ALA A 12 -8.84 -23.50 14.38
CA ALA A 12 -7.57 -24.13 14.69
C ALA A 12 -6.77 -24.45 13.41
N ILE A 13 -7.42 -25.01 12.38
CA ILE A 13 -6.77 -25.27 11.08
C ILE A 13 -6.23 -23.96 10.49
N VAL A 14 -7.04 -22.90 10.42
CA VAL A 14 -6.62 -21.59 9.89
C VAL A 14 -5.43 -21.02 10.67
N ILE A 15 -5.46 -21.08 12.00
CA ILE A 15 -4.38 -20.56 12.84
C ILE A 15 -3.09 -21.39 12.64
N ILE A 16 -3.20 -22.72 12.54
CA ILE A 16 -2.07 -23.61 12.32
C ILE A 16 -1.43 -23.34 10.96
N THR A 17 -2.22 -23.23 9.88
CA THR A 17 -1.69 -22.97 8.53
C THR A 17 -1.02 -21.60 8.44
N ILE A 18 -1.62 -20.56 9.04
CA ILE A 18 -0.99 -19.23 9.12
C ILE A 18 0.32 -19.30 9.92
N SER A 19 0.33 -19.96 11.06
CA SER A 19 1.52 -20.06 11.91
C SER A 19 2.65 -20.85 11.24
N TRP A 20 2.30 -21.90 10.50
CA TRP A 20 3.26 -22.70 9.75
C TRP A 20 3.85 -21.93 8.57
N ALA A 21 3.00 -21.23 7.80
CA ALA A 21 3.44 -20.34 6.72
C ALA A 21 4.34 -19.21 7.25
N ARG A 22 4.04 -18.65 8.42
CA ARG A 22 4.89 -17.62 9.07
C ARG A 22 6.23 -18.16 9.53
N ARG A 23 6.30 -19.42 10.00
CA ARG A 23 7.56 -20.06 10.42
C ARG A 23 8.48 -20.38 9.25
N GLY A 24 7.92 -20.74 8.10
CA GLY A 24 8.67 -20.94 6.85
C GLY A 24 8.77 -19.70 5.97
N ALA A 25 8.36 -18.52 6.47
CA ALA A 25 8.26 -17.30 5.65
C ALA A 25 9.61 -16.80 5.15
N GLU A 26 10.70 -17.07 5.88
CA GLU A 26 12.06 -16.69 5.45
C GLU A 26 12.52 -17.49 4.22
N ASP A 27 12.06 -18.74 4.08
CA ASP A 27 12.36 -19.61 2.92
C ASP A 27 11.34 -19.47 1.79
N MET A 28 10.23 -18.77 2.03
CA MET A 28 9.15 -18.61 1.06
C MET A 28 9.46 -17.46 0.11
N TYR A 29 9.86 -17.79 -1.13
CA TYR A 29 10.05 -16.79 -2.17
C TYR A 29 8.71 -16.13 -2.53
N ILE A 30 8.54 -14.89 -2.06
CA ILE A 30 7.45 -14.02 -2.49
C ILE A 30 7.92 -13.28 -3.74
N ARG A 31 7.37 -13.64 -4.91
CA ARG A 31 7.68 -12.97 -6.16
C ARG A 31 7.30 -11.49 -6.06
N PRO A 32 8.22 -10.54 -6.34
CA PRO A 32 7.88 -9.13 -6.37
C PRO A 32 6.88 -8.83 -7.50
N ILE A 33 5.97 -7.89 -7.24
CA ILE A 33 5.04 -7.39 -8.25
C ILE A 33 5.80 -6.39 -9.11
N ALA A 34 6.02 -6.70 -10.38
CA ALA A 34 6.82 -5.88 -11.29
C ALA A 34 6.37 -4.40 -11.32
N GLY A 35 5.06 -4.13 -11.23
CA GLY A 35 4.54 -2.76 -11.16
C GLY A 35 4.96 -2.01 -9.90
N LEU A 36 5.02 -2.68 -8.74
CA LEU A 36 5.46 -2.07 -7.49
C LEU A 36 6.98 -1.84 -7.48
N GLU A 37 7.74 -2.72 -8.13
CA GLU A 37 9.19 -2.56 -8.28
C GLU A 37 9.53 -1.39 -9.22
N ALA A 38 8.81 -1.25 -10.33
CA ALA A 38 8.95 -0.12 -11.25
C ALA A 38 8.66 1.24 -10.59
N VAL A 39 7.73 1.29 -9.62
CA VAL A 39 7.49 2.51 -8.84
C VAL A 39 8.70 2.90 -7.99
N ASN A 40 9.39 1.92 -7.38
CA ASN A 40 10.60 2.20 -6.61
C ASN A 40 11.75 2.71 -7.50
N ASP A 41 11.91 2.13 -8.69
CA ASP A 41 12.89 2.60 -9.68
C ASP A 41 12.55 4.01 -10.18
N ALA A 42 11.28 4.29 -10.45
CA ALA A 42 10.82 5.62 -10.86
C ALA A 42 11.10 6.70 -9.81
N ILE A 43 10.96 6.37 -8.52
CA ILE A 43 11.37 7.27 -7.42
C ILE A 43 12.86 7.55 -7.50
N GLY A 44 13.70 6.51 -7.58
CA GLY A 44 15.16 6.66 -7.68
C GLY A 44 15.58 7.52 -8.87
N ARG A 45 15.01 7.26 -10.04
CA ARG A 45 15.25 8.07 -11.24
C ARG A 45 14.80 9.51 -11.08
N ALA A 46 13.64 9.77 -10.47
CA ALA A 46 13.17 11.13 -10.23
C ALA A 46 14.11 11.89 -9.28
N THR A 47 14.60 11.22 -8.23
CA THR A 47 15.61 11.74 -7.30
C THR A 47 16.92 12.07 -8.03
N GLU A 48 17.47 11.13 -8.81
CA GLU A 48 18.72 11.31 -9.56
C GLU A 48 18.61 12.42 -10.62
N MET A 49 17.44 12.58 -11.23
CA MET A 49 17.16 13.66 -12.19
C MET A 49 16.86 15.01 -11.53
N GLY A 50 16.67 15.06 -10.20
CA GLY A 50 16.24 16.26 -9.49
C GLY A 50 14.87 16.78 -9.93
N LYS A 51 13.98 15.89 -10.39
CA LYS A 51 12.64 16.26 -10.90
C LYS A 51 11.55 15.86 -9.90
N PRO A 52 10.47 16.66 -9.79
CA PRO A 52 9.35 16.31 -8.94
C PRO A 52 8.60 15.09 -9.47
N ILE A 53 8.00 14.33 -8.55
CA ILE A 53 7.12 13.19 -8.84
C ILE A 53 5.67 13.70 -8.87
N LEU A 54 4.95 13.38 -9.93
CA LEU A 54 3.51 13.61 -10.04
C LEU A 54 2.77 12.31 -9.74
N TYR A 55 1.93 12.30 -8.70
CA TYR A 55 1.12 11.15 -8.32
C TYR A 55 -0.37 11.46 -8.47
N ILE A 56 -1.11 10.56 -9.10
CA ILE A 56 -2.55 10.72 -9.35
C ILE A 56 -3.29 9.53 -8.74
N SER A 57 -4.13 9.80 -7.75
CA SER A 57 -4.89 8.76 -7.03
C SER A 57 -6.15 8.28 -7.77
N GLY A 58 -6.48 8.92 -8.89
CA GLY A 58 -7.65 8.61 -9.71
C GLY A 58 -8.60 9.80 -9.86
N LEU A 59 -9.70 9.57 -10.59
CA LEU A 59 -10.76 10.55 -10.84
C LEU A 59 -12.06 10.22 -10.09
N SER A 60 -12.11 9.07 -9.43
CA SER A 60 -13.29 8.60 -8.70
C SER A 60 -13.28 9.13 -7.27
N GLY A 61 -14.47 9.23 -6.66
CA GLY A 61 -14.63 9.67 -5.28
C GLY A 61 -14.10 8.67 -4.24
N ILE A 62 -14.15 9.08 -2.98
CA ILE A 62 -13.59 8.33 -1.83
C ILE A 62 -14.22 6.94 -1.59
N SER A 63 -15.44 6.71 -2.08
CA SER A 63 -16.14 5.43 -1.95
C SER A 63 -15.67 4.38 -2.96
N ASP A 64 -14.89 4.78 -3.96
CA ASP A 64 -14.38 3.87 -4.97
C ASP A 64 -13.17 3.08 -4.44
N VAL A 65 -13.22 1.75 -4.60
CA VAL A 65 -12.20 0.84 -4.07
C VAL A 65 -10.83 1.11 -4.70
N ALA A 66 -10.77 1.52 -5.98
CA ALA A 66 -9.52 1.84 -6.63
C ALA A 66 -8.91 3.14 -6.08
N THR A 67 -9.74 4.16 -5.81
CA THR A 67 -9.29 5.41 -5.16
C THR A 67 -8.74 5.11 -3.76
N ILE A 68 -9.42 4.30 -2.96
CA ILE A 68 -8.93 3.91 -1.62
C ILE A 68 -7.57 3.20 -1.71
N ALA A 69 -7.43 2.24 -2.63
CA ALA A 69 -6.17 1.56 -2.85
C ALA A 69 -5.04 2.52 -3.26
N ALA A 70 -5.34 3.47 -4.15
CA ALA A 70 -4.37 4.48 -4.58
C ALA A 70 -3.95 5.41 -3.43
N MET A 71 -4.88 5.82 -2.56
CA MET A 71 -4.54 6.62 -1.37
C MET A 71 -3.62 5.85 -0.41
N LEU A 72 -3.82 4.54 -0.24
CA LEU A 72 -2.93 3.72 0.60
C LEU A 72 -1.52 3.60 0.01
N ILE A 73 -1.40 3.49 -1.32
CA ILE A 73 -0.11 3.50 -2.02
C ILE A 73 0.57 4.86 -1.87
N LEU A 74 -0.18 5.97 -1.92
CA LEU A 74 0.34 7.32 -1.71
C LEU A 74 1.07 7.44 -0.37
N GLY A 75 0.51 6.90 0.72
CA GLY A 75 1.17 6.90 2.03
C GLY A 75 2.53 6.19 2.02
N HIS A 76 2.66 5.08 1.29
CA HIS A 76 3.95 4.41 1.12
C HIS A 76 4.92 5.26 0.28
N LEU A 77 4.42 5.84 -0.80
CA LEU A 77 5.19 6.67 -1.73
C LEU A 77 5.74 7.91 -1.01
N ALA A 78 4.89 8.66 -0.29
CA ALA A 78 5.25 9.85 0.47
C ALA A 78 6.38 9.58 1.47
N ARG A 79 6.29 8.47 2.22
CA ARG A 79 7.32 8.07 3.18
C ARG A 79 8.66 7.75 2.52
N ARG A 80 8.64 7.18 1.32
CA ARG A 80 9.85 6.87 0.54
C ARG A 80 10.46 8.12 -0.07
N THR A 81 9.66 8.94 -0.74
CA THR A 81 10.13 10.17 -1.40
C THR A 81 10.66 11.19 -0.39
N ALA A 82 10.08 11.25 0.82
CA ALA A 82 10.56 12.10 1.90
C ALA A 82 12.01 11.78 2.30
N ARG A 83 12.44 10.50 2.30
CA ARG A 83 13.82 10.12 2.62
C ARG A 83 14.84 10.60 1.59
N TYR A 84 14.40 10.82 0.37
CA TYR A 84 15.23 11.26 -0.75
C TYR A 84 15.05 12.75 -1.07
N GLU A 85 14.37 13.49 -0.19
CA GLU A 85 14.05 14.92 -0.36
C GLU A 85 13.47 15.26 -1.74
N THR A 86 12.76 14.30 -2.34
CA THR A 86 12.21 14.43 -3.69
C THR A 86 10.80 14.98 -3.59
N GLN A 87 10.54 16.10 -4.27
CA GLN A 87 9.24 16.76 -4.25
C GLN A 87 8.14 15.85 -4.81
N LEU A 88 7.06 15.67 -4.03
CA LEU A 88 5.87 14.91 -4.42
C LEU A 88 4.69 15.87 -4.63
N ILE A 89 4.11 15.83 -5.83
CA ILE A 89 2.97 16.66 -6.23
C ILE A 89 1.75 15.74 -6.40
N VAL A 90 0.68 16.03 -5.68
CA VAL A 90 -0.55 15.23 -5.68
C VAL A 90 -1.75 16.13 -6.01
N PRO A 91 -2.08 16.34 -7.30
CA PRO A 91 -3.27 17.09 -7.66
C PRO A 91 -4.52 16.30 -7.30
N CYS A 92 -5.45 16.97 -6.63
CA CYS A 92 -6.74 16.40 -6.26
C CYS A 92 -7.87 17.14 -6.96
N GLN A 93 -8.75 16.37 -7.60
CA GLN A 93 -10.01 16.86 -8.15
C GLN A 93 -11.10 16.97 -7.08
N ASP A 94 -11.21 15.95 -6.22
CA ASP A 94 -12.26 15.81 -5.23
C ASP A 94 -11.78 16.34 -3.85
N PRO A 95 -12.47 17.31 -3.23
CA PRO A 95 -12.10 17.85 -1.93
C PRO A 95 -12.09 16.82 -0.78
N LEU A 96 -12.95 15.80 -0.83
CA LEU A 96 -12.99 14.74 0.18
C LEU A 96 -11.78 13.82 0.07
N VAL A 97 -11.43 13.46 -1.17
CA VAL A 97 -10.20 12.68 -1.44
C VAL A 97 -8.98 13.47 -1.00
N MET A 98 -8.91 14.76 -1.33
CA MET A 98 -7.83 15.64 -0.88
C MET A 98 -7.67 15.67 0.65
N ALA A 99 -8.79 15.76 1.38
CA ALA A 99 -8.75 15.77 2.84
C ALA A 99 -8.20 14.46 3.41
N ALA A 100 -8.63 13.32 2.86
CA ALA A 100 -8.14 12.00 3.26
C ALA A 100 -6.66 11.81 2.92
N GLU A 101 -6.24 12.19 1.72
CA GLU A 101 -4.84 12.09 1.29
C GLU A 101 -3.91 12.94 2.13
N ARG A 102 -4.32 14.16 2.50
CA ARG A 102 -3.53 15.00 3.41
C ARG A 102 -3.30 14.33 4.76
N GLU A 103 -4.31 13.65 5.30
CA GLU A 103 -4.16 12.92 6.55
C GLU A 103 -3.23 11.71 6.40
N ILE A 104 -3.37 10.97 5.30
CA ILE A 104 -2.49 9.83 4.99
C ILE A 104 -1.03 10.28 4.84
N VAL A 105 -0.77 11.37 4.10
CA VAL A 105 0.58 11.92 3.93
C VAL A 105 1.12 12.47 5.25
N ARG A 106 0.27 13.04 6.12
CA ARG A 106 0.68 13.52 7.44
C ARG A 106 1.07 12.38 8.39
N GLN A 107 0.46 11.21 8.26
CA GLN A 107 0.78 10.00 9.04
C GLN A 107 1.92 9.16 8.42
N ALA A 108 2.31 9.49 7.19
CA ALA A 108 3.43 8.88 6.49
C ALA A 108 4.78 9.37 7.04
#